data_AF-A0A2V8QJF1-F1
#
_entry.id   AF-A0A2V8QJF1-F1
#
_cell.length_a   1.000
_cell.length_b   1.000
_cell.length_c   1.000
_cell.angle_alpha   90.00
_cell.angle_beta   90.00
_cell.angle_gamma   90.00
#
_symmetry.space_group_name_H-M   'P 1'
#
loop_
_entity.id
_entity.type
_entity.pdbx_description
1 polymer ?
#
loop_
_entity_poly.entity_id
_entity_poly.type
_entity_poly.pdbx_seq_one_letter_code
_entity_poly.pdbx_strand_id
1 'polypeptide(L)' 'QRPVTLGQRQGDLIVVEQGVAAGEQVVINGQVGVTPGGKVRIEQAREGNQTSSSGEAKQ' A
#
# COMPACT_ATOMS: atom_id res chain seq x y z
N GLN A 1 5.99 -16.96 0.72
CA GLN A 1 6.03 -15.67 1.45
C GLN A 1 7.36 -15.00 1.15
N ARG A 2 7.36 -13.71 0.78
CA ARG A 2 8.60 -12.93 0.59
C ARG A 2 8.85 -12.13 1.88
N PRO A 3 10.02 -12.23 2.52
CA PRO A 3 10.32 -11.39 3.68
C PRO A 3 10.45 -9.92 3.26
N VAL A 4 9.98 -9.02 4.11
CA VAL A 4 10.07 -7.56 3.93
C VAL A 4 10.70 -6.94 5.17
N THR A 5 11.56 -5.95 4.98
CA THR A 5 12.17 -5.18 6.06
C THR A 5 11.41 -3.87 6.21
N LEU A 6 10.90 -3.64 7.42
CA LEU A 6 10.11 -2.46 7.76
C LEU A 6 10.96 -1.49 8.56
N GLY A 7 10.85 -0.20 8.22
CA GLY A 7 11.55 0.89 8.87
C GLY A 7 10.64 1.68 9.80
N GLN A 8 10.85 3.00 9.84
CA GLN A 8 10.07 3.91 10.68
C GLN A 8 8.59 3.95 10.26
N ARG A 9 7.72 4.10 11.26
CA ARG A 9 6.28 4.33 11.04
C ARG A 9 5.99 5.83 11.00
N GLN A 10 5.17 6.24 10.05
CA GLN A 10 4.72 7.62 9.86
C GLN A 10 3.19 7.67 9.92
N GLY A 11 2.64 7.84 11.11
CA GLY A 11 1.20 7.78 11.35
C GLY A 11 0.61 6.42 10.94
N ASP A 12 -0.27 6.43 9.93
CA ASP A 12 -0.93 5.23 9.40
C ASP A 12 -0.08 4.48 8.36
N LEU A 13 1.05 5.06 7.93
CA LEU A 13 1.95 4.48 6.93
C LEU A 13 3.20 3.88 7.59
N ILE A 14 3.77 2.86 6.96
CA ILE A 14 5.04 2.26 7.37
C ILE A 14 6.03 2.26 6.21
N VAL A 15 7.28 2.64 6.50
CA VAL A 15 8.34 2.62 5.50
C VAL A 15 8.73 1.17 5.20
N VAL A 16 8.73 0.80 3.92
CA VAL A 16 9.28 -0.48 3.45
C VAL A 16 10.70 -0.23 2.97
N GLU A 17 11.69 -0.75 3.69
CA GLU A 17 13.11 -0.56 3.36
C GLU A 17 13.58 -1.57 2.31
N GLN A 18 13.09 -2.82 2.38
CA GLN A 18 13.50 -3.90 1.50
C GLN A 18 12.35 -4.88 1.25
N GLY A 19 12.38 -5.54 0.09
CA GLY A 19 11.49 -6.65 -0.27
C GLY A 19 10.33 -6.27 -1.21
N VAL A 20 10.11 -4.97 -1.47
CA VAL A 20 9.13 -4.47 -2.44
C VAL A 20 9.77 -3.38 -3.30
N ALA A 21 9.56 -3.43 -4.62
CA ALA A 21 10.03 -2.42 -5.56
C ALA A 21 8.90 -1.47 -6.00
N ALA A 22 9.26 -0.28 -6.49
CA ALA A 22 8.28 0.67 -7.03
C ALA A 22 7.53 0.06 -8.21
N GLY A 23 6.20 0.22 -8.22
CA GLY A 23 5.31 -0.37 -9.23
C GLY A 23 4.91 -1.83 -8.97
N GLU A 24 5.47 -2.50 -7.96
CA GLU A 24 4.95 -3.79 -7.50
C GLU A 24 3.60 -3.61 -6.79
N GLN A 25 2.70 -4.58 -6.98
CA GLN A 25 1.40 -4.59 -6.32
C GLN A 25 1.47 -5.49 -5.08
N VAL A 26 0.95 -4.99 -3.97
CA VAL A 26 0.91 -5.70 -2.69
C VAL A 26 -0.53 -5.94 -2.24
N VAL A 27 -0.74 -7.06 -1.54
CA VAL A 27 -2.04 -7.38 -0.95
C VAL A 27 -2.17 -6.66 0.38
N ILE A 28 -3.08 -5.70 0.46
CA ILE A 28 -3.35 -4.90 1.68
C ILE A 28 -4.61 -5.32 2.43
N ASN A 29 -5.47 -6.14 1.80
CA ASN A 29 -6.70 -6.67 2.38
C ASN A 29 -6.84 -8.17 2.04
N GLY A 30 -7.42 -8.96 2.94
CA GLY A 30 -7.73 -10.37 2.68
C GLY A 30 -6.54 -11.34 2.78
N GLN A 31 -5.46 -10.95 3.46
CA GLN A 31 -4.22 -11.72 3.59
C GLN A 31 -4.37 -13.10 4.28
N VAL A 32 -5.45 -13.32 5.04
CA VAL A 32 -5.71 -14.61 5.70
C VAL A 32 -6.15 -15.69 4.70
N GLY A 33 -6.82 -15.29 3.61
CA GLY A 33 -7.39 -16.21 2.63
C GLY A 33 -6.49 -16.50 1.42
N VAL A 34 -5.34 -15.84 1.31
CA VAL A 34 -4.44 -16.02 0.16
C VAL A 34 -3.44 -17.15 0.42
N THR A 35 -3.19 -17.96 -0.61
CA THR A 35 -2.15 -19.00 -0.60
C THR A 35 -1.08 -18.68 -1.65
N PRO A 36 0.20 -19.05 -1.41
CA PRO A 36 1.24 -18.88 -2.42
C PRO A 36 0.87 -19.60 -3.73
N GLY A 37 0.91 -18.89 -4.86
CA GLY A 37 0.54 -19.42 -6.18
C GLY A 37 -0.97 -19.55 -6.43
N GLY A 38 -1.81 -19.23 -5.44
CA GLY A 38 -3.25 -19.18 -5.59
C GLY A 38 -3.68 -18.05 -6.53
N LYS A 39 -4.74 -18.28 -7.30
CA LYS A 39 -5.32 -17.24 -8.15
C LYS A 39 -5.96 -16.16 -7.28
N VAL A 40 -5.63 -14.91 -7.54
CA VAL A 40 -6.23 -13.74 -6.89
C VAL A 40 -6.95 -12.89 -7.93
N ARG A 41 -8.07 -12.27 -7.54
CA ARG A 41 -8.73 -11.24 -8.32
C ARG A 41 -8.30 -9.88 -7.78
N ILE A 42 -7.79 -9.03 -8.64
CA ILE A 42 -7.41 -7.66 -8.27
C ILE A 42 -8.69 -6.82 -8.33
N GLU A 43 -9.13 -6.33 -7.18
CA GLU A 43 -10.15 -5.29 -7.09
C GLU A 43 -9.45 -3.94 -7.12
N GLN A 44 -10.01 -2.95 -7.82
CA GLN A 44 -9.48 -1.59 -7.79
C GLN A 44 -9.49 -1.10 -6.34
N ALA A 45 -8.31 -0.79 -5.83
CA ALA A 45 -8.19 -0.17 -4.51
C ALA A 45 -9.03 1.11 -4.52
N ARG A 46 -9.98 1.23 -3.58
CA ARG A 46 -10.59 2.52 -3.31
C ARG A 46 -9.46 3.44 -2.88
N GLU A 47 -9.16 4.47 -3.67
CA GLU A 47 -8.06 5.39 -3.40
C GLU A 47 -8.18 5.92 -1.97
N GLY A 48 -7.31 5.41 -1.11
CA GLY A 48 -7.24 5.82 0.29
C GLY A 48 -6.67 7.24 0.35
N ASN A 49 -7.54 8.18 0.68
CA ASN A 49 -7.21 9.53 1.14
C ASN A 49 -6.33 10.38 0.21
N GLN A 50 -6.90 10.79 -0.93
CA GLN A 50 -6.52 12.04 -1.59
C GLN A 50 -6.95 13.19 -0.66
N THR A 51 -6.14 13.52 0.36
CA THR A 51 -6.35 14.75 1.13
C THR A 51 -6.21 15.92 0.17
N SER A 52 -7.34 16.55 -0.10
CA SER A 52 -7.47 17.85 -0.73
C SER A 52 -6.68 18.90 0.05
N SER A 53 -5.45 19.18 -0.40
CA SER A 53 -4.68 20.36 -0.01
C SER A 53 -4.28 21.15 -1.25
N SER A 54 -5.26 21.70 -1.95
CA SER A 54 -5.11 22.90 -2.78
C SER A 54 -6.03 24.00 -2.22
N GLY A 55 -5.79 24.34 -0.95
CA GLY A 55 -6.21 25.62 -0.41
C GLY A 55 -5.14 26.66 -0.69
N GLU A 56 -5.55 27.73 -1.37
CA GLU A 56 -5.06 29.11 -1.22
C GLU A 56 -3.99 29.65 -2.19
N ALA A 57 -4.46 30.43 -3.18
CA ALA A 57 -3.81 31.66 -3.62
C ALA A 57 -4.83 32.64 -4.28
N LYS A 58 -5.27 33.63 -3.51
CA LYS A 58 -5.74 35.00 -3.89
C LYS A 58 -6.52 35.22 -5.20
N GLN A 59 -7.77 35.70 -5.09
CA GLN A 59 -8.14 37.10 -5.37
C GLN A 59 -9.54 37.44 -4.86
#